data_AF-A0A844Y253-F1
#
_entry.id   AF-A0A844Y253-F1
#
_cell.length_a   1.000
_cell.length_b   1.000
_cell.length_c   1.000
_cell.angle_alpha   90.00
_cell.angle_beta   90.00
_cell.angle_gamma   90.00
#
_symmetry.space_group_name_H-M   'P 1'
#
loop_
_entity.id
_entity.type
_entity.pdbx_description
1 polymer ?
#
loop_
_entity_poly.entity_id
_entity_poly.type
_entity_poly.pdbx_seq_one_letter_code
_entity_poly.pdbx_strand_id
1 'polypeptide(L)'
;MKITSVAFLLPLAAVLGGCVSTAIEQAGTELADICEARGPDMRIESPKAESRGGMFGNVVVTGNCVAPEDEGYAEAMTIEEYRASLGKTPK
;
A
#
# COMPACT_ATOMS: atom_id res chain seq x y z
N MET A 1 -20.32 -3.70 -5.15
CA MET A 1 -18.93 -3.76 -4.66
C MET A 1 -18.06 -2.84 -5.50
N LYS A 2 -17.43 -1.84 -4.89
CA LYS A 2 -16.53 -0.88 -5.56
C LYS A 2 -15.12 -1.00 -4.96
N ILE A 3 -14.55 -2.19 -5.04
CA ILE A 3 -13.14 -2.44 -4.69
C ILE A 3 -12.30 -1.53 -5.58
N THR A 4 -11.61 -0.57 -4.99
CA THR A 4 -10.74 0.35 -5.74
C THR A 4 -9.32 -0.07 -5.51
N SER A 5 -8.78 -0.83 -6.45
CA SER A 5 -7.38 -1.19 -6.46
C SER A 5 -6.57 0.03 -6.90
N VAL A 6 -5.68 0.48 -6.03
CA VAL A 6 -4.73 1.56 -6.30
C VAL A 6 -3.37 0.91 -6.57
N ALA A 7 -2.75 1.25 -7.70
CA ALA A 7 -1.42 0.77 -8.06
C ALA A 7 -0.52 1.98 -8.36
N PHE A 8 0.55 2.13 -7.59
CA PHE A 8 1.56 3.17 -7.80
C PHE A 8 2.80 2.61 -8.50
N LEU A 9 3.30 3.33 -9.49
CA LEU A 9 4.52 3.03 -10.24
C LEU A 9 5.52 4.16 -10.02
N LEU A 10 6.57 3.90 -9.23
CA LEU A 10 7.67 4.84 -9.03
C LEU A 10 8.89 4.41 -9.85
N PRO A 11 9.40 5.26 -10.77
CA PRO A 11 10.57 4.94 -11.58
C PRO A 11 11.83 4.91 -10.73
N LEU A 12 12.51 3.76 -10.70
CA LEU A 12 13.75 3.51 -9.95
C LEU A 12 15.00 4.24 -10.47
N ALA A 13 14.89 5.30 -11.28
CA ALA A 13 16.04 6.11 -11.64
C ALA A 13 16.71 6.78 -10.41
N ALA A 14 16.03 6.77 -9.25
CA ALA A 14 16.57 7.19 -7.96
C ALA A 14 17.26 6.06 -7.14
N VAL A 15 17.32 4.82 -7.64
CA VAL A 15 17.85 3.67 -6.89
C VAL A 15 19.29 3.38 -7.26
N LEU A 16 20.16 4.21 -6.68
CA LEU A 16 21.48 3.74 -6.25
C LEU A 16 21.34 3.21 -4.81
N GLY A 17 21.25 1.88 -4.68
CA GLY A 17 21.82 1.18 -3.51
C GLY A 17 21.07 1.08 -2.18
N GLY A 18 19.85 1.61 -2.01
CA GLY A 18 19.17 1.45 -0.70
C GLY A 18 17.72 1.91 -0.52
N CYS A 19 17.06 2.45 -1.55
CA CYS A 19 15.79 3.17 -1.37
C CYS A 19 14.52 2.36 -1.69
N VAL A 20 14.62 1.04 -1.90
CA VAL A 20 13.44 0.19 -2.17
C VAL A 20 12.46 0.20 -1.00
N SER A 21 12.97 0.11 0.24
CA SER A 21 12.14 0.24 1.46
C SER A 21 11.43 1.58 1.51
N THR A 22 12.13 2.68 1.24
CA THR A 22 11.54 4.03 1.24
C THR A 22 10.46 4.20 0.17
N ALA A 23 10.65 3.60 -1.02
CA ALA A 23 9.64 3.63 -2.07
C ALA A 23 8.38 2.81 -1.70
N ILE A 24 8.55 1.66 -1.02
CA ILE A 24 7.45 0.87 -0.48
C ILE A 24 6.70 1.66 0.60
N GLU A 25 7.43 2.28 1.53
CA GLU A 25 6.86 3.10 2.60
C GLU A 25 6.08 4.30 2.02
N GLN A 26 6.61 4.99 1.01
CA GLN A 26 5.93 6.10 0.35
C GLN A 26 4.65 5.64 -0.37
N ALA A 27 4.72 4.60 -1.19
CA ALA A 27 3.55 4.10 -1.92
C ALA A 27 2.48 3.51 -0.97
N GLY A 28 2.90 2.90 0.14
CA GLY A 28 1.98 2.46 1.18
C GLY A 28 1.36 3.62 1.96
N THR A 29 2.11 4.68 2.25
CA THR A 29 1.54 5.88 2.89
C THR A 29 0.47 6.51 2.00
N GLU A 30 0.73 6.59 0.70
CA GLU A 30 -0.22 7.15 -0.26
C GLU A 30 -1.51 6.30 -0.37
N LEU A 31 -1.40 4.96 -0.31
CA LEU A 31 -2.56 4.08 -0.22
C LEU A 31 -3.38 4.36 1.05
N ALA A 32 -2.71 4.54 2.20
CA ALA A 32 -3.37 4.83 3.47
C ALA A 32 -4.15 6.16 3.41
N ASP A 33 -3.54 7.21 2.86
CA ASP A 33 -4.15 8.53 2.72
C ASP A 33 -5.37 8.49 1.80
N ILE A 34 -5.31 7.72 0.70
CA ILE A 34 -6.45 7.53 -0.20
C ILE A 34 -7.60 6.80 0.50
N CYS A 35 -7.32 5.76 1.27
CA CYS A 35 -8.35 5.06 2.02
C CYS A 35 -8.96 5.93 3.12
N GLU A 36 -8.15 6.75 3.81
CA GLU A 36 -8.62 7.68 4.85
C GLU A 36 -9.51 8.77 4.27
N ALA A 37 -9.14 9.32 3.10
CA ALA A 37 -9.93 10.33 2.40
C ALA A 37 -11.30 9.82 1.93
N ARG A 38 -11.51 8.50 1.86
CA ARG A 38 -12.79 7.88 1.52
C ARG A 38 -13.75 7.79 2.69
N GLY A 39 -13.25 7.78 3.92
CA GLY A 39 -14.07 7.75 5.12
C GLY A 39 -13.29 7.30 6.36
N PRO A 40 -13.73 7.74 7.56
CA PRO A 40 -13.05 7.39 8.82
C PRO A 40 -13.14 5.91 9.17
N ASP A 41 -14.18 5.22 8.69
CA ASP A 41 -14.42 3.80 8.95
C ASP A 41 -13.87 2.90 7.83
N MET A 42 -12.97 3.40 6.96
CA MET A 42 -12.38 2.59 5.90
C MET A 42 -11.24 1.72 6.46
N ARG A 43 -11.14 0.49 5.97
CA ARG A 43 -10.06 -0.45 6.31
C ARG A 43 -9.30 -0.87 5.06
N ILE A 44 -8.11 -1.44 5.25
CA ILE A 44 -7.22 -1.85 4.15
C ILE A 44 -7.10 -3.36 4.15
N GLU A 45 -7.51 -3.98 3.04
CA GLU A 45 -7.41 -5.42 2.85
C GLU A 45 -6.25 -5.77 1.93
N SER A 46 -5.51 -6.82 2.31
CA SER A 46 -4.48 -7.48 1.50
C SER A 46 -3.46 -6.54 0.84
N PRO A 47 -2.81 -5.62 1.58
CA PRO A 47 -1.75 -4.80 0.99
C PRO A 47 -0.57 -5.71 0.60
N LYS A 48 -0.30 -5.79 -0.69
CA LYS A 48 0.87 -6.49 -1.25
C LYS A 48 1.82 -5.47 -1.84
N ALA A 49 3.02 -5.41 -1.29
CA ALA A 49 4.15 -4.72 -1.88
C ALA A 49 4.92 -5.73 -2.73
N GLU A 50 4.87 -5.58 -4.05
CA GLU A 50 5.66 -6.38 -4.98
C GLU A 50 6.79 -5.54 -5.56
N SER A 51 8.02 -6.02 -5.42
CA SER A 51 9.17 -5.50 -6.15
C SER A 51 9.28 -6.26 -7.46
N ARG A 52 8.89 -5.64 -8.59
CA ARG A 52 9.10 -6.23 -9.91
C ARG A 52 10.52 -5.92 -10.37
N GLY A 53 11.41 -6.91 -10.27
CA GLY A 53 12.77 -6.88 -10.78
C GLY A 53 12.82 -6.84 -12.31
N GLY A 54 12.66 -5.65 -12.89
CA GLY A 54 13.03 -5.34 -14.28
C GLY A 54 14.35 -4.55 -14.34
N MET A 55 14.83 -4.21 -15.54
CA MET A 55 16.09 -3.47 -15.78
C MET A 55 16.21 -2.13 -15.01
N PHE A 56 15.08 -1.57 -14.57
CA PHE A 56 15.04 -0.45 -13.64
C PHE A 56 14.53 -0.86 -12.25
N GLY A 57 13.82 -1.97 -12.08
CA GLY A 57 13.08 -2.30 -10.86
C GLY A 57 11.89 -1.35 -10.68
N ASN A 58 10.74 -1.85 -10.24
CA ASN A 58 9.64 -0.99 -9.84
C ASN A 58 9.03 -1.57 -8.57
N VAL A 59 8.70 -0.70 -7.63
CA VAL A 59 7.89 -1.06 -6.47
C VAL A 59 6.45 -0.77 -6.82
N VAL A 60 5.59 -1.78 -6.67
CA VAL A 60 4.15 -1.63 -6.76
C VAL A 60 3.55 -2.02 -5.42
N VAL A 61 2.92 -1.06 -4.75
CA VAL A 61 2.07 -1.34 -3.60
C VAL A 61 0.64 -1.37 -4.11
N THR A 62 -0.03 -2.49 -3.86
CA THR A 62 -1.43 -2.70 -4.24
C THR A 62 -2.20 -3.07 -2.99
N GLY A 63 -3.32 -2.39 -2.75
CA GLY A 63 -4.24 -2.76 -1.68
C GLY A 63 -5.64 -2.25 -1.98
N ASN A 64 -6.60 -2.76 -1.21
CA ASN A 64 -8.00 -2.43 -1.38
C ASN A 64 -8.51 -1.66 -0.15
N CYS A 65 -9.18 -0.53 -0.36
CA CYS A 65 -9.95 0.14 0.69
C CYS A 65 -11.33 -0.53 0.79
N VAL A 66 -11.71 -0.96 1.99
CA VAL A 66 -12.91 -1.74 2.28
C VAL A 66 -13.79 -0.98 3.26
N ALA A 67 -15.08 -0.82 2.94
CA ALA A 67 -16.05 -0.15 3.80
C ALA A 67 -16.71 -1.12 4.80
N PRO A 68 -17.36 -0.64 5.88
CA PRO A 68 -18.01 -1.50 6.88
C PRO A 68 -19.03 -2.50 6.32
N GLU A 69 -19.70 -2.14 5.23
CA GLU A 69 -20.67 -2.97 4.53
C GLU A 69 -20.07 -3.99 3.55
N ASP A 70 -18.77 -3.89 3.25
CA ASP A 70 -18.10 -4.78 2.31
C ASP A 70 -17.65 -6.09 2.99
N GLU A 71 -17.74 -7.20 2.26
CA GLU A 71 -17.17 -8.48 2.70
C GLU A 71 -15.64 -8.34 2.88
N GLY A 72 -15.09 -8.93 3.95
CA GLY A 72 -13.67 -8.81 4.29
C GLY A 72 -13.34 -7.63 5.22
N TYR A 73 -14.28 -6.73 5.51
CA TYR A 73 -14.06 -5.60 6.43
C TYR A 73 -13.54 -6.03 7.82
N ALA A 74 -14.10 -7.10 8.38
CA ALA A 74 -13.71 -7.60 9.70
C ALA A 74 -12.29 -8.18 9.74
N GLU A 75 -11.78 -8.66 8.60
CA GLU A 75 -10.43 -9.23 8.46
C GLU A 75 -9.41 -8.19 7.97
N ALA A 76 -9.88 -7.07 7.43
CA ALA A 76 -9.05 -5.96 6.99
C ALA A 76 -8.41 -5.23 8.18
N MET A 77 -7.19 -4.73 7.97
CA MET A 77 -6.50 -3.93 8.97
C MET A 77 -6.99 -2.49 8.98
N THR A 78 -6.96 -1.83 10.13
CA THR A 78 -7.22 -0.40 10.19
C THR A 78 -6.11 0.38 9.47
N ILE A 79 -6.40 1.62 9.09
CA ILE A 79 -5.42 2.51 8.44
C ILE A 79 -4.21 2.74 9.36
N GLU A 80 -4.43 2.86 10.68
CA GLU A 80 -3.37 2.99 11.68
C GLU A 80 -2.50 1.73 11.77
N GLU A 81 -3.12 0.55 11.81
CA GLU A 81 -2.42 -0.74 11.82
C GLU A 81 -1.58 -0.90 10.54
N TYR A 82 -2.12 -0.49 9.39
CA TYR A 82 -1.38 -0.51 8.14
C TYR A 82 -0.17 0.44 8.16
N ARG A 83 -0.34 1.70 8.58
CA ARG A 83 0.76 2.68 8.72
C ARG A 83 1.85 2.15 9.66
N ALA A 84 1.47 1.52 10.78
CA ALA A 84 2.42 0.89 11.70
C ALA A 84 3.17 -0.32 11.10
N SER A 85 2.63 -0.94 10.04
CA SER A 85 3.25 -2.06 9.33
C SER A 85 4.26 -1.64 8.27
N LEU A 86 4.15 -0.42 7.71
CA LEU A 86 5.00 0.05 6.60
C LEU A 86 6.49 0.07 6.96
N GLY A 87 6.84 0.46 8.19
CA GLY A 87 8.23 0.47 8.67
C GLY A 87 8.80 -0.90 9.08
N LYS A 88 8.04 -1.99 8.93
CA LYS A 88 8.46 -3.37 9.26
C LYS A 88 8.72 -4.24 8.03
N THR A 89 8.69 -3.68 6.83
CA THR A 89 9.01 -4.47 5.63
C THR A 89 10.46 -4.97 5.73
N PRO A 90 10.70 -6.30 5.69
CA PRO A 90 12.06 -6.83 5.77
C PRO A 90 12.89 -6.31 4.59
N LYS A 91 14.10 -5.87 4.90
CA LYS A 91 15.16 -5.53 3.92
C LYS A 91 15.48 -6.70 3.00
#